data_AF-A0A163FDP6-F1
#
_entry.id   AF-A0A163FDP6-F1
#
_cell.length_a   1.000
_cell.length_b   1.000
_cell.length_c   1.000
_cell.angle_alpha   90.00
_cell.angle_beta   90.00
_cell.angle_gamma   90.00
#
_symmetry.space_group_name_H-M   'P 1'
#
loop_
_entity.id
_entity.type
_entity.pdbx_description
1 polymer ?
#
loop_
_entity_poly.entity_id
_entity_poly.type
_entity_poly.pdbx_seq_one_letter_code
_entity_poly.pdbx_strand_id
1 'polypeptide(L)'
;MNARRNPRDKVYGFQGLLVKEGQTSIGYSKAFEAFAAIEEFRSAVESTTKHMIANIWQYDLVVSSNFIGTGQGTLNSTASGQTTHIDAQLTIKLRALTDSARITEIKTMFRGFSSSQGSLVLSVTNDQMGTRNYGTCIIFRAEKPPKRLEYQYTPEYALAQDGRVQATTFSDLGENRLTQSKSGRLTLWCLAATFISSSSSPQRSLPIMSSPLPYNRQNALASSIAADNAAYIAGKIVLTTGVTQGGLGATFVEAIAQYEPRLLILAGRSAQKVQATVDKIKSNTKSSGVEIKVLELDLASQKEVRQAAENVLGWDDVQHIDVLVNSAGVMAGPYKTTQEGIELQFGSNHIGHFLFTNLLMPKILASPNPRIVNVASDGHRFGGVRFDDWNFQDGKVYEQWEAYGQSKTANILFSRALAEKLGSKGLKTYSLHPGVAFGTSLAPQGLGDEDLASLAAKDKKIGWDRELDVKSLDECSATHVVAAFDPRLDAYNGVYLENGNLSDDLQPTATNAADVEKLWHLSEELVGQDFFH
;
A
#
# COMPACT_ATOMS: atom_id res chain seq x y z
N MET A 1 -18.89 44.93 9.74
CA MET A 1 -20.01 44.23 9.08
C MET A 1 -19.44 43.23 8.07
N ASN A 2 -19.89 41.97 8.16
CA ASN A 2 -19.83 40.89 7.17
C ASN A 2 -18.46 40.37 6.68
N ALA A 3 -17.85 39.47 7.47
CA ALA A 3 -17.06 38.37 6.94
C ALA A 3 -17.95 37.13 6.84
N ARG A 4 -18.26 36.67 5.62
CA ARG A 4 -18.92 35.38 5.38
C ARG A 4 -17.90 34.26 5.56
N ARG A 5 -18.00 33.53 6.66
CA ARG A 5 -17.34 32.22 6.87
C ARG A 5 -18.08 31.17 6.03
N ASN A 6 -17.34 30.41 5.23
CA ASN A 6 -17.80 29.17 4.61
C ASN A 6 -17.14 27.99 5.37
N PRO A 7 -17.88 26.95 5.81
CA PRO A 7 -17.35 25.96 6.75
C PRO A 7 -16.92 24.67 6.02
N ARG A 8 -15.61 24.44 5.86
CA ARG A 8 -15.05 23.12 5.54
C ARG A 8 -13.62 22.95 6.09
N ASP A 9 -13.49 22.96 7.41
CA ASP A 9 -12.37 22.28 8.06
C ASP A 9 -12.90 20.93 8.60
N LYS A 10 -12.49 19.85 7.95
CA LYS A 10 -12.77 18.49 8.41
C LYS A 10 -11.83 18.15 9.56
N VAL A 11 -12.36 18.15 10.77
CA VAL A 11 -11.76 17.53 11.95
C VAL A 11 -11.89 16.01 11.79
N TYR A 12 -10.77 15.27 11.80
CA TYR A 12 -10.78 13.81 11.83
C TYR A 12 -11.28 13.34 13.19
N GLY A 13 -12.42 12.62 13.20
CA GLY A 13 -13.09 12.17 14.42
C GLY A 13 -12.52 10.90 15.01
N PHE A 14 -12.15 10.96 16.29
CA PHE A 14 -12.12 9.82 17.20
C PHE A 14 -13.46 9.75 17.96
N GLN A 15 -14.11 8.59 18.00
CA GLN A 15 -15.23 8.29 18.90
C GLN A 15 -14.88 7.01 19.68
N GLY A 16 -14.80 6.97 21.02
CA GLY A 16 -14.97 8.05 21.97
C GLY A 16 -14.59 7.66 23.40
N LEU A 17 -14.30 8.69 24.19
CA LEU A 17 -14.61 8.79 25.61
C LEU A 17 -14.93 10.28 25.82
N LEU A 18 -16.22 10.63 25.91
CA LEU A 18 -16.65 12.02 26.09
C LEU A 18 -16.32 12.45 27.52
N VAL A 19 -15.32 13.31 27.68
CA VAL A 19 -15.08 14.06 28.92
C VAL A 19 -15.24 15.54 28.60
N LYS A 20 -16.22 16.19 29.25
CA LYS A 20 -16.44 17.65 29.15
C LYS A 20 -15.17 18.41 29.53
N GLU A 21 -14.85 19.47 28.79
CA GLU A 21 -13.71 20.36 29.04
C GLU A 21 -13.60 20.75 30.51
N GLY A 22 -12.42 20.49 31.11
CA GLY A 22 -12.06 20.97 32.45
C GLY A 22 -11.38 19.98 33.40
N GLN A 23 -11.15 18.71 33.04
CA GLN A 23 -10.49 17.73 33.92
C GLN A 23 -9.05 17.40 33.49
N THR A 24 -8.14 17.39 34.48
CA THR A 24 -6.67 17.41 34.36
C THR A 24 -6.05 16.09 33.86
N SER A 25 -4.81 16.21 33.37
CA SER A 25 -3.98 15.23 32.65
C SER A 25 -3.73 13.87 33.31
N ILE A 26 -4.14 13.66 34.57
CA ILE A 26 -3.90 12.41 35.33
C ILE A 26 -4.81 11.26 34.86
N GLY A 27 -5.97 11.55 34.26
CA GLY A 27 -6.91 10.53 33.75
C GLY A 27 -6.43 9.78 32.50
N TYR A 28 -5.55 10.39 31.70
CA TYR A 28 -5.11 9.80 30.43
C TYR A 28 -4.08 8.68 30.62
N SER A 29 -3.08 8.83 31.51
CA SER A 29 -2.00 7.83 31.63
C SER A 29 -2.48 6.47 32.13
N LYS A 30 -3.48 6.45 33.03
CA LYS A 30 -3.99 5.20 33.63
C LYS A 30 -5.02 4.47 32.76
N ALA A 31 -5.72 5.19 31.87
CA ALA A 31 -6.56 4.57 30.83
C ALA A 31 -5.67 3.83 29.79
N PHE A 32 -4.49 4.38 29.50
CA PHE A 32 -3.48 3.73 28.68
C PHE A 32 -2.94 2.44 29.33
N GLU A 33 -2.70 2.41 30.65
CA GLU A 33 -2.27 1.19 31.35
C GLU A 33 -3.33 0.07 31.31
N ALA A 34 -4.61 0.41 31.50
CA ALA A 34 -5.71 -0.55 31.39
C ALA A 34 -5.86 -1.09 29.95
N PHE A 35 -5.69 -0.23 28.96
CA PHE A 35 -5.69 -0.62 27.54
C PHE A 35 -4.51 -1.55 27.22
N ALA A 36 -3.31 -1.23 27.71
CA ALA A 36 -2.11 -2.05 27.51
C ALA A 36 -2.26 -3.46 28.09
N ALA A 37 -2.81 -3.58 29.31
CA ALA A 37 -3.05 -4.89 29.93
C ALA A 37 -4.08 -5.74 29.16
N ILE A 38 -5.07 -5.11 28.51
CA ILE A 38 -6.09 -5.79 27.70
C ILE A 38 -5.52 -6.23 26.35
N GLU A 39 -4.71 -5.40 25.70
CA GLU A 39 -4.03 -5.78 24.46
C GLU A 39 -3.00 -6.89 24.71
N GLU A 40 -2.32 -6.88 25.86
CA GLU A 40 -1.40 -7.96 26.25
C GLU A 40 -2.15 -9.29 26.46
N PHE A 41 -3.28 -9.26 27.17
CA PHE A 41 -4.14 -10.44 27.34
C PHE A 41 -4.73 -10.92 26.00
N ARG A 42 -5.20 -10.00 25.15
CA ARG A 42 -5.69 -10.29 23.80
C ARG A 42 -4.61 -10.97 22.95
N SER A 43 -3.39 -10.44 22.96
CA SER A 43 -2.24 -10.97 22.23
C SER A 43 -1.88 -12.39 22.70
N ALA A 44 -1.87 -12.63 24.02
CA ALA A 44 -1.62 -13.96 24.58
C ALA A 44 -2.68 -14.98 24.14
N VAL A 45 -3.95 -14.59 24.12
CA VAL A 45 -5.06 -15.44 23.68
C VAL A 45 -5.03 -15.69 22.17
N GLU A 46 -4.76 -14.66 21.35
CA GLU A 46 -4.59 -14.80 19.91
C GLU A 46 -3.42 -15.75 19.57
N SER A 47 -2.27 -15.57 20.22
CA SER A 47 -1.08 -16.40 20.02
C SER A 47 -1.35 -17.86 20.38
N THR A 48 -1.95 -18.11 21.55
CA THR A 48 -2.27 -19.47 22.01
C THR A 48 -3.31 -20.13 21.11
N THR A 49 -4.33 -19.37 20.69
CA THR A 49 -5.38 -19.87 19.79
C THR A 49 -4.81 -20.23 18.43
N LYS A 50 -4.00 -19.35 17.84
CA LYS A 50 -3.28 -19.61 16.57
C LYS A 50 -2.41 -20.85 16.68
N HIS A 51 -1.69 -21.04 17.79
CA HIS A 51 -0.83 -22.19 18.01
C HIS A 51 -1.61 -23.50 18.15
N MET A 52 -2.74 -23.50 18.87
CA MET A 52 -3.61 -24.67 19.05
C MET A 52 -4.29 -25.13 17.74
N ILE A 53 -4.62 -24.19 16.84
CA ILE A 53 -5.37 -24.48 15.60
C ILE A 53 -4.51 -24.40 14.33
N ALA A 54 -3.20 -24.12 14.45
CA ALA A 54 -2.26 -23.94 13.34
C ALA A 54 -2.26 -25.12 12.34
N ASN A 55 -2.61 -26.32 12.79
CA ASN A 55 -2.58 -27.54 11.98
C ASN A 55 -3.95 -27.94 11.40
N ILE A 56 -5.00 -27.12 11.57
CA ILE A 56 -6.38 -27.46 11.16
C ILE A 56 -6.97 -26.33 10.28
N TRP A 57 -6.46 -26.20 9.06
CA TRP A 57 -7.00 -25.49 7.86
C TRP A 57 -7.32 -23.98 7.97
N GLN A 58 -7.36 -23.29 6.81
CA GLN A 58 -7.63 -21.84 6.65
C GLN A 58 -8.79 -21.35 7.53
N TYR A 59 -8.49 -20.46 8.47
CA TYR A 59 -9.46 -19.84 9.38
C TYR A 59 -9.37 -18.31 9.35
N ASP A 60 -10.52 -17.66 9.51
CA ASP A 60 -10.59 -16.24 9.89
C ASP A 60 -10.80 -16.16 11.41
N LEU A 61 -9.78 -15.70 12.14
CA LEU A 61 -9.88 -15.42 13.57
C LEU A 61 -10.25 -13.95 13.75
N VAL A 62 -11.45 -13.69 14.29
CA VAL A 62 -11.86 -12.33 14.66
C VAL A 62 -11.94 -12.25 16.18
N VAL A 63 -11.07 -11.44 16.77
CA VAL A 63 -11.08 -11.14 18.21
C VAL A 63 -11.58 -9.72 18.41
N SER A 64 -12.66 -9.57 19.16
CA SER A 64 -13.23 -8.26 19.52
C SER A 64 -13.27 -8.12 21.04
N SER A 65 -12.79 -7.00 21.55
CA SER A 65 -12.88 -6.61 22.96
C SER A 65 -13.87 -5.46 23.12
N ASN A 66 -14.87 -5.63 23.99
CA ASN A 66 -15.80 -4.56 24.36
C ASN A 66 -15.56 -4.15 25.81
N PHE A 67 -15.52 -2.84 26.06
CA PHE A 67 -15.52 -2.27 27.39
C PHE A 67 -16.97 -2.09 27.87
N ILE A 68 -17.37 -2.80 28.92
CA ILE A 68 -18.65 -2.57 29.57
C ILE A 68 -18.37 -1.79 30.85
N GLY A 69 -18.52 -0.47 30.79
CA GLY A 69 -18.48 0.36 31.99
C GLY A 69 -19.77 0.18 32.78
N THR A 70 -19.70 -0.38 33.98
CA THR A 70 -20.83 -0.34 34.93
C THR A 70 -20.45 0.59 36.09
N GLY A 71 -20.78 1.87 35.96
CA GLY A 71 -20.69 2.84 37.05
C GLY A 71 -22.08 3.11 37.64
N GLN A 72 -22.33 2.72 38.88
CA GLN A 72 -23.48 3.19 39.67
C GLN A 72 -23.06 4.43 40.48
N GLY A 73 -23.77 5.56 40.35
CA GLY A 73 -23.59 6.72 41.22
C GLY A 73 -24.53 7.89 40.92
N THR A 74 -25.28 8.35 41.92
CA THR A 74 -26.09 9.59 41.90
C THR A 74 -25.16 10.82 42.01
N LEU A 75 -25.39 11.84 41.17
CA LEU A 75 -24.71 13.14 41.27
C LEU A 75 -25.38 13.99 42.36
N ASN A 76 -24.82 14.01 43.57
CA ASN A 76 -25.04 15.08 44.54
C ASN A 76 -23.70 15.78 44.81
N SER A 77 -23.73 17.11 44.77
CA SER A 77 -22.59 18.00 44.51
C SER A 77 -21.57 18.16 45.66
N THR A 78 -21.42 17.21 46.59
CA THR A 78 -20.50 17.38 47.73
C THR A 78 -19.82 16.10 48.26
N ALA A 79 -19.86 14.95 47.58
CA ALA A 79 -19.19 13.73 48.05
C ALA A 79 -17.93 13.38 47.23
N SER A 80 -16.77 13.32 47.89
CA SER A 80 -15.55 12.70 47.37
C SER A 80 -15.61 11.18 47.47
N GLY A 81 -14.98 10.46 46.52
CA GLY A 81 -14.74 9.01 46.61
C GLY A 81 -15.70 8.06 45.86
N GLN A 82 -15.99 8.30 44.57
CA GLN A 82 -16.60 7.25 43.72
C GLN A 82 -15.54 6.35 43.06
N THR A 83 -15.78 5.03 43.07
CA THR A 83 -14.97 4.01 42.41
C THR A 83 -15.71 3.45 41.19
N THR A 84 -15.07 3.52 40.02
CA THR A 84 -15.62 3.01 38.75
C THR A 84 -15.00 1.65 38.42
N HIS A 85 -15.83 0.66 38.08
CA HIS A 85 -15.37 -0.66 37.62
C HIS A 85 -15.47 -0.75 36.09
N ILE A 86 -14.44 -1.33 35.48
CA ILE A 86 -14.37 -1.57 34.04
C ILE A 86 -14.28 -3.09 33.84
N ASP A 87 -15.34 -3.69 33.31
CA ASP A 87 -15.33 -5.08 32.90
C ASP A 87 -15.00 -5.15 31.40
N ALA A 88 -13.92 -5.86 31.07
CA ALA A 88 -13.52 -6.11 29.69
C ALA A 88 -14.07 -7.47 29.24
N GLN A 89 -14.79 -7.48 28.13
CA GLN A 89 -15.37 -8.70 27.57
C GLN A 89 -14.69 -9.03 26.24
N LEU A 90 -13.93 -10.13 26.21
CA LEU A 90 -13.29 -10.64 25.01
C LEU A 90 -14.21 -11.65 24.33
N THR A 91 -14.51 -11.42 23.06
CA THR A 91 -15.28 -12.34 22.21
C THR A 91 -14.39 -12.78 21.05
N ILE A 92 -14.18 -14.09 20.94
CA ILE A 92 -13.45 -14.71 19.83
C ILE A 92 -14.47 -15.39 18.93
N LYS A 93 -14.49 -15.05 17.64
CA LYS A 93 -15.32 -15.71 16.62
C LYS A 93 -14.41 -16.47 15.67
N LEU A 94 -14.66 -17.78 15.56
CA LEU A 94 -13.99 -18.67 14.62
C LEU A 94 -14.92 -18.96 13.44
N ARG A 95 -14.43 -18.74 12.22
CA ARG A 95 -15.11 -19.15 10.99
C ARG A 95 -14.50 -20.47 10.51
N ALA A 96 -15.26 -21.55 10.55
CA ALA A 96 -14.81 -22.86 10.08
C ALA A 96 -15.89 -23.55 9.23
N LEU A 97 -15.52 -24.02 8.03
CA LEU A 97 -16.34 -24.95 7.24
C LEU A 97 -16.17 -26.34 7.87
N THR A 98 -17.04 -26.70 8.82
CA THR A 98 -16.88 -27.94 9.58
C THR A 98 -18.18 -28.72 9.72
N ASP A 99 -18.06 -30.05 9.62
CA ASP A 99 -19.09 -31.01 10.01
C ASP A 99 -19.14 -31.13 11.55
N SER A 100 -20.31 -31.49 12.07
CA SER A 100 -20.69 -31.74 13.46
C SER A 100 -19.66 -32.51 14.30
N ALA A 101 -18.93 -33.47 13.72
CA ALA A 101 -17.88 -34.22 14.40
C ALA A 101 -16.70 -33.35 14.85
N ARG A 102 -16.25 -32.40 14.01
CA ARG A 102 -15.11 -31.51 14.32
C ARG A 102 -15.45 -30.43 15.33
N ILE A 103 -16.72 -30.01 15.40
CA ILE A 103 -17.22 -29.09 16.45
C ILE A 103 -17.08 -29.71 17.85
N THR A 104 -17.26 -31.03 17.96
CA THR A 104 -17.13 -31.76 19.23
C THR A 104 -15.68 -31.87 19.69
N GLU A 105 -14.75 -32.01 18.75
CA GLU A 105 -13.31 -32.06 18.99
C GLU A 105 -12.77 -30.70 19.49
N ILE A 106 -13.19 -29.60 18.84
CA ILE A 106 -12.91 -28.22 19.28
C ILE A 106 -13.46 -27.98 20.68
N LYS A 107 -14.72 -28.38 20.95
CA LYS A 107 -15.31 -28.29 22.30
C LYS A 107 -14.48 -29.02 23.36
N THR A 108 -13.86 -30.14 23.00
CA THR A 108 -13.05 -30.95 23.92
C THR A 108 -11.68 -30.31 24.17
N MET A 109 -11.04 -29.77 23.12
CA MET A 109 -9.75 -29.08 23.20
C MET A 109 -9.80 -27.86 24.14
N PHE A 110 -10.88 -27.08 24.11
CA PHE A 110 -11.02 -25.88 24.92
C PHE A 110 -11.62 -26.09 26.32
N ARG A 111 -12.22 -27.26 26.61
CA ARG A 111 -12.70 -27.60 27.97
C ARG A 111 -11.55 -27.72 28.99
N GLY A 112 -10.32 -27.96 28.54
CA GLY A 112 -9.13 -28.04 29.38
C GLY A 112 -8.49 -26.69 29.72
N PHE A 113 -8.99 -25.57 29.18
CA PHE A 113 -8.39 -24.26 29.38
C PHE A 113 -8.79 -23.66 30.74
N SER A 114 -8.04 -24.02 31.78
CA SER A 114 -8.03 -23.33 33.06
C SER A 114 -6.65 -22.67 33.20
N SER A 115 -6.60 -21.36 32.96
CA SER A 115 -5.45 -20.56 33.41
C SER A 115 -5.77 -19.99 34.78
N SER A 116 -4.74 -19.67 35.57
CA SER A 116 -4.88 -18.97 36.86
C SER A 116 -5.48 -17.55 36.75
N GLN A 117 -5.89 -17.13 35.54
CA GLN A 117 -6.33 -15.78 35.20
C GLN A 117 -7.82 -15.66 34.79
N GLY A 118 -8.60 -16.76 34.79
CA GLY A 118 -10.06 -16.68 34.62
C GLY A 118 -10.69 -17.93 33.98
N SER A 119 -12.02 -18.07 34.14
CA SER A 119 -12.84 -19.09 33.47
C SER A 119 -13.31 -18.60 32.10
N LEU A 120 -13.28 -19.48 31.11
CA LEU A 120 -13.63 -19.20 29.72
C LEU A 120 -14.88 -20.03 29.36
N VAL A 121 -16.02 -19.37 29.14
CA VAL A 121 -17.29 -20.01 28.83
C VAL A 121 -17.47 -20.10 27.31
N LEU A 122 -17.70 -21.30 26.80
CA LEU A 122 -17.92 -21.58 25.39
C LEU A 122 -19.42 -21.62 25.07
N SER A 123 -19.87 -20.80 24.12
CA SER A 123 -21.21 -20.89 23.51
C SER A 123 -21.09 -21.10 22.00
N VAL A 124 -21.76 -22.12 21.46
CA VAL A 124 -21.81 -22.39 20.01
C VAL A 124 -23.19 -22.06 19.51
N THR A 125 -23.28 -21.18 18.52
CA THR A 125 -24.54 -20.79 17.87
C THR A 125 -24.44 -21.03 16.37
N ASN A 126 -25.37 -21.80 15.80
CA ASN A 126 -25.59 -21.83 14.36
C ASN A 126 -26.46 -20.62 14.01
N ASP A 127 -25.89 -19.64 13.33
CA ASP A 127 -26.63 -18.44 12.93
C ASP A 127 -27.08 -18.59 11.48
N GLN A 128 -28.40 -18.66 11.23
CA GLN A 128 -28.95 -18.52 9.89
C GLN A 128 -29.35 -17.06 9.67
N MET A 129 -28.46 -16.28 9.06
CA MET A 129 -28.78 -14.94 8.56
C MET A 129 -28.82 -14.94 7.03
N GLY A 130 -30.03 -14.98 6.46
CA GLY A 130 -30.30 -14.74 5.03
C GLY A 130 -30.06 -15.91 4.07
N THR A 131 -30.18 -15.63 2.76
CA THR A 131 -30.25 -16.62 1.64
C THR A 131 -28.95 -17.35 1.29
N ARG A 132 -27.93 -17.31 2.15
CA ARG A 132 -26.69 -18.08 1.96
C ARG A 132 -26.41 -18.85 3.25
N ASN A 133 -26.25 -20.17 3.14
CA ASN A 133 -25.87 -21.03 4.25
C ASN A 133 -24.47 -20.66 4.74
N TYR A 134 -24.37 -20.06 5.92
CA TYR A 134 -23.10 -19.73 6.58
C TYR A 134 -22.85 -20.73 7.74
N GLY A 135 -21.62 -21.23 7.85
CA GLY A 135 -21.21 -22.25 8.83
C GLY A 135 -21.26 -21.79 10.30
N THR A 136 -21.07 -22.75 11.20
CA THR A 136 -21.18 -22.61 12.66
C THR A 136 -20.27 -21.52 13.25
N CYS A 137 -20.83 -20.68 14.12
CA CYS A 137 -20.11 -19.65 14.87
C CYS A 137 -19.87 -20.10 16.32
N ILE A 138 -18.62 -20.05 16.79
CA ILE A 138 -18.23 -20.37 18.17
C ILE A 138 -17.80 -19.07 18.86
N ILE A 139 -18.42 -18.78 20.01
CA ILE A 139 -18.20 -17.59 20.84
C ILE A 139 -17.61 -18.01 22.18
N PHE A 140 -16.51 -17.37 22.58
CA PHE A 140 -15.89 -17.54 23.89
C PHE A 140 -16.09 -16.28 24.76
N ARG A 141 -16.37 -16.44 26.05
CA ARG A 141 -16.54 -15.34 27.03
C ARG A 141 -15.69 -15.57 28.28
N ALA A 142 -14.83 -14.61 28.65
CA ALA A 142 -14.13 -14.65 29.93
C ALA A 142 -15.01 -14.05 31.04
N GLU A 143 -15.11 -14.70 32.20
CA GLU A 143 -15.99 -14.23 33.29
C GLU A 143 -15.34 -13.23 34.26
N LYS A 144 -14.00 -13.08 34.31
CA LYS A 144 -13.33 -12.07 35.17
C LYS A 144 -12.00 -11.55 34.57
N PRO A 145 -11.69 -10.24 34.68
CA PRO A 145 -10.41 -9.67 34.23
C PRO A 145 -9.25 -9.96 35.21
N PRO A 146 -7.98 -9.99 34.72
CA PRO A 146 -6.82 -10.49 35.48
C PRO A 146 -6.31 -9.56 36.60
N LYS A 147 -6.75 -8.30 36.68
CA LYS A 147 -6.46 -7.40 37.82
C LYS A 147 -7.65 -6.46 38.10
N ARG A 148 -8.06 -6.39 39.36
CA ARG A 148 -9.09 -5.47 39.85
C ARG A 148 -8.45 -4.11 40.16
N LEU A 149 -8.79 -3.06 39.41
CA LEU A 149 -8.32 -1.70 39.65
C LEU A 149 -9.43 -0.89 40.35
N GLU A 150 -9.13 -0.31 41.51
CA GLU A 150 -10.01 0.57 42.28
C GLU A 150 -9.47 2.00 42.27
N TYR A 151 -10.36 2.99 42.22
CA TYR A 151 -10.03 4.43 42.12
C TYR A 151 -10.78 5.26 43.17
N GLN A 152 -10.13 6.31 43.70
CA GLN A 152 -10.74 7.37 44.53
C GLN A 152 -10.27 8.75 44.04
N TYR A 153 -11.14 9.75 44.09
CA TYR A 153 -10.88 11.12 43.62
C TYR A 153 -11.21 12.17 44.71
N THR A 154 -10.31 13.14 44.91
CA THR A 154 -10.51 14.36 45.72
C THR A 154 -9.95 15.57 44.98
N PRO A 155 -10.74 16.61 44.68
CA PRO A 155 -10.22 17.84 44.06
C PRO A 155 -9.80 18.87 45.13
N GLU A 156 -8.60 19.43 45.02
CA GLU A 156 -8.22 20.69 45.67
C GLU A 156 -8.20 21.81 44.62
N TYR A 157 -8.93 22.91 44.87
CA TYR A 157 -8.81 24.15 44.09
C TYR A 157 -8.48 25.30 45.04
N ALA A 158 -7.35 25.98 44.80
CA ALA A 158 -7.11 27.31 45.36
C ALA A 158 -7.50 28.36 44.31
N LEU A 159 -8.48 29.20 44.64
CA LEU A 159 -8.94 30.31 43.78
C LEU A 159 -8.01 31.52 43.94
N ALA A 160 -7.38 31.99 42.86
CA ALA A 160 -6.84 33.35 42.79
C ALA A 160 -7.95 34.36 42.46
N GLN A 161 -7.94 35.52 43.11
CA GLN A 161 -9.06 36.47 43.16
C GLN A 161 -9.44 37.19 41.85
N ASP A 162 -8.77 36.93 40.73
CA ASP A 162 -9.05 37.58 39.44
C ASP A 162 -9.51 36.62 38.32
N GLY A 163 -9.84 35.38 38.66
CA GLY A 163 -10.66 34.51 37.79
C GLY A 163 -9.97 34.03 36.51
N ARG A 164 -8.63 34.04 36.44
CA ARG A 164 -7.87 33.40 35.34
C ARG A 164 -6.97 32.30 35.88
N VAL A 165 -7.11 31.10 35.31
CA VAL A 165 -6.23 29.96 35.57
C VAL A 165 -4.93 30.16 34.77
N GLN A 166 -3.81 30.42 35.44
CA GLN A 166 -2.48 30.32 34.83
C GLN A 166 -2.01 28.86 34.89
N ALA A 167 -1.60 28.31 33.74
CA ALA A 167 -0.93 27.03 33.68
C ALA A 167 0.48 27.16 34.28
N THR A 168 0.70 26.61 35.46
CA THR A 168 2.04 26.47 36.05
C THR A 168 2.65 25.15 35.59
N THR A 169 3.86 25.21 35.07
CA THR A 169 4.70 24.05 34.71
C THR A 169 4.99 23.21 35.94
N PHE A 170 4.68 21.92 35.90
CA PHE A 170 4.98 20.98 36.99
C PHE A 170 6.31 20.25 36.73
N SER A 171 7.33 20.69 37.45
CA SER A 171 8.37 19.84 38.01
C SER A 171 8.01 19.55 39.47
N ASP A 172 8.17 18.29 39.89
CA ASP A 172 8.13 17.76 41.26
C ASP A 172 6.80 17.32 41.90
N LEU A 173 6.97 16.26 42.71
CA LEU A 173 6.09 15.58 43.68
C LEU A 173 5.28 14.39 43.09
N GLY A 174 5.35 13.16 43.59
CA GLY A 174 5.80 12.64 44.90
C GLY A 174 4.77 11.59 45.38
N GLU A 175 5.22 10.45 45.90
CA GLU A 175 4.41 9.23 46.13
C GLU A 175 3.29 9.28 47.21
N ASN A 176 2.31 8.37 47.06
CA ASN A 176 1.69 7.48 48.09
C ASN A 176 0.34 7.80 48.83
N ARG A 177 -0.49 6.71 48.94
CA ARG A 177 -1.49 6.25 49.98
C ARG A 177 -3.03 6.25 49.73
N LEU A 178 -3.68 5.18 50.25
CA LEU A 178 -5.08 4.67 50.12
C LEU A 178 -5.91 4.82 51.44
N THR A 179 -7.27 4.82 51.41
CA THR A 179 -8.18 4.17 52.43
C THR A 179 -9.71 4.19 52.10
N GLN A 180 -10.46 3.17 52.60
CA GLN A 180 -11.87 2.72 52.33
C GLN A 180 -13.07 3.52 52.92
N SER A 181 -14.30 3.38 52.35
CA SER A 181 -15.55 2.82 53.01
C SER A 181 -16.97 3.25 52.49
N LYS A 182 -17.82 2.25 52.18
CA LYS A 182 -19.28 1.94 52.41
C LYS A 182 -20.51 2.80 51.92
N SER A 183 -21.26 2.15 51.00
CA SER A 183 -22.72 1.76 50.96
C SER A 183 -23.90 2.75 50.73
N GLY A 184 -24.74 2.45 49.72
CA GLY A 184 -26.16 2.82 49.58
C GLY A 184 -26.68 2.78 48.11
N ARG A 185 -27.74 2.00 47.80
CA ARG A 185 -28.25 1.68 46.43
C ARG A 185 -29.43 2.56 45.95
N LEU A 186 -29.47 2.87 44.64
CA LEU A 186 -30.68 3.07 43.82
C LEU A 186 -30.38 2.87 42.32
N THR A 187 -31.36 2.36 41.56
CA THR A 187 -31.20 1.77 40.19
C THR A 187 -31.70 2.69 39.08
N LEU A 188 -31.01 2.75 37.93
CA LEU A 188 -31.50 3.37 36.68
C LEU A 188 -31.21 2.45 35.47
N TRP A 189 -32.20 2.29 34.59
CA TRP A 189 -32.11 1.52 33.34
C TRP A 189 -31.64 2.41 32.18
N CYS A 190 -30.70 1.94 31.35
CA CYS A 190 -30.43 2.50 30.03
C CYS A 190 -30.54 1.40 28.96
N LEU A 191 -31.46 1.62 28.02
CA LEU A 191 -31.63 0.82 26.80
C LEU A 191 -30.42 1.00 25.87
N ALA A 192 -29.83 -0.11 25.42
CA ALA A 192 -28.89 -0.12 24.30
C ALA A 192 -29.67 -0.12 22.97
N ALA A 193 -29.46 0.91 22.14
CA ALA A 193 -29.90 0.90 20.75
C ALA A 193 -28.76 0.34 19.87
N THR A 194 -29.03 -0.78 19.21
CA THR A 194 -28.17 -1.36 18.17
C THR A 194 -28.41 -0.63 16.86
N PHE A 195 -27.41 0.07 16.33
CA PHE A 195 -27.42 0.48 14.92
C PHE A 195 -26.61 -0.52 14.11
N ILE A 196 -27.31 -1.23 13.22
CA ILE A 196 -26.74 -2.05 12.16
C ILE A 196 -26.43 -1.09 11.00
N SER A 197 -25.15 -0.79 10.76
CA SER A 197 -24.72 -0.22 9.49
C SER A 197 -24.47 -1.36 8.50
N SER A 198 -25.43 -1.61 7.62
CA SER A 198 -25.21 -2.40 6.41
C SER A 198 -24.50 -1.53 5.37
N SER A 199 -23.16 -1.60 5.32
CA SER A 199 -22.38 -1.12 4.16
C SER A 199 -20.98 -1.73 4.16
N SER A 200 -20.70 -2.51 3.11
CA SER A 200 -19.42 -2.64 2.39
C SER A 200 -18.10 -2.68 3.20
N SER A 201 -17.45 -3.86 3.15
CA SER A 201 -15.99 -4.09 3.15
C SER A 201 -15.15 -3.43 4.26
N PRO A 202 -14.47 -4.20 5.13
CA PRO A 202 -13.55 -3.62 6.09
C PRO A 202 -12.33 -3.07 5.35
N GLN A 203 -12.26 -1.74 5.20
CA GLN A 203 -10.97 -1.07 5.04
C GLN A 203 -10.15 -1.40 6.29
N ARG A 204 -9.23 -2.36 6.16
CA ARG A 204 -8.05 -2.41 7.03
C ARG A 204 -7.29 -1.11 6.78
N SER A 205 -7.43 -0.13 7.65
CA SER A 205 -6.36 0.82 7.86
C SER A 205 -5.19 0.02 8.43
N LEU A 206 -4.28 -0.41 7.55
CA LEU A 206 -2.94 -0.78 7.97
C LEU A 206 -2.38 0.43 8.74
N PRO A 207 -1.69 0.24 9.87
CA PRO A 207 -0.97 1.34 10.49
C PRO A 207 -0.06 1.94 9.42
N ILE A 208 -0.04 3.27 9.30
CA ILE A 208 0.86 4.01 8.39
C ILE A 208 2.26 3.48 8.70
N MET A 209 2.77 2.58 7.86
CA MET A 209 4.14 2.14 7.98
C MET A 209 4.96 3.37 7.64
N SER A 210 5.62 3.94 8.64
CA SER A 210 6.62 4.98 8.39
C SER A 210 7.58 4.40 7.36
N SER A 211 7.59 4.97 6.16
CA SER A 211 8.43 4.44 5.11
C SER A 211 9.90 4.48 5.53
N PRO A 212 10.69 3.44 5.20
CA PRO A 212 12.12 3.44 5.48
C PRO A 212 12.90 4.42 4.59
N LEU A 213 12.26 5.00 3.57
CA LEU A 213 12.88 5.87 2.59
C LEU A 213 12.86 7.33 3.07
N PRO A 214 13.98 8.07 2.99
CA PRO A 214 14.08 9.46 3.43
C PRO A 214 13.60 10.47 2.37
N TYR A 215 13.10 9.98 1.24
CA TYR A 215 12.74 10.80 0.09
C TYR A 215 11.27 11.20 0.12
N ASN A 216 10.96 12.34 -0.48
CA ASN A 216 9.62 12.86 -0.65
C ASN A 216 9.60 13.81 -1.85
N ARG A 217 8.46 14.44 -2.09
CA ARG A 217 8.31 15.37 -3.21
C ARG A 217 9.38 16.47 -3.22
N GLN A 218 9.80 16.98 -2.06
CA GLN A 218 10.69 18.14 -1.96
C GLN A 218 12.17 17.79 -2.17
N ASN A 219 12.59 16.54 -1.99
CA ASN A 219 14.02 16.18 -2.00
C ASN A 219 14.38 14.99 -2.92
N ALA A 220 13.41 14.41 -3.63
CA ALA A 220 13.66 13.30 -4.54
C ALA A 220 14.26 13.78 -5.87
N LEU A 221 15.58 13.67 -6.02
CA LEU A 221 16.33 13.98 -7.24
C LEU A 221 17.10 12.74 -7.72
N ALA A 222 16.98 12.35 -8.99
CA ALA A 222 17.68 11.18 -9.52
C ALA A 222 19.20 11.30 -9.37
N SER A 223 19.75 12.49 -9.62
CA SER A 223 21.17 12.81 -9.45
C SER A 223 21.68 12.55 -8.03
N SER A 224 20.93 12.97 -7.02
CA SER A 224 21.32 12.82 -5.61
C SER A 224 21.12 11.38 -5.12
N ILE A 225 20.00 10.76 -5.48
CA ILE A 225 19.70 9.38 -5.10
C ILE A 225 20.66 8.40 -5.77
N ALA A 226 21.08 8.66 -7.00
CA ALA A 226 22.09 7.84 -7.68
C ALA A 226 23.44 7.94 -6.98
N ALA A 227 23.81 9.12 -6.48
CA ALA A 227 25.01 9.30 -5.65
C ALA A 227 24.92 8.48 -4.34
N ASP A 228 23.79 8.56 -3.64
CA ASP A 228 23.56 7.81 -2.40
C ASP A 228 23.64 6.29 -2.61
N ASN A 229 23.27 5.83 -3.82
CA ASN A 229 23.23 4.42 -4.19
C ASN A 229 24.37 3.99 -5.11
N ALA A 230 25.46 4.77 -5.22
CA ALA A 230 26.57 4.50 -6.13
C ALA A 230 27.12 3.07 -5.99
N ALA A 231 27.28 2.58 -4.75
CA ALA A 231 27.75 1.22 -4.47
C ALA A 231 26.80 0.11 -4.94
N TYR A 232 25.50 0.41 -5.07
CA TYR A 232 24.48 -0.53 -5.56
C TYR A 232 24.30 -0.46 -7.09
N ILE A 233 24.78 0.61 -7.74
CA ILE A 233 24.82 0.78 -9.20
C ILE A 233 26.10 0.15 -9.77
N ALA A 234 27.23 0.30 -9.08
CA ALA A 234 28.53 -0.16 -9.55
C ALA A 234 28.51 -1.65 -9.92
N GLY A 235 29.06 -1.97 -11.09
CA GLY A 235 29.17 -3.34 -11.59
C GLY A 235 27.85 -3.96 -12.11
N LYS A 236 26.73 -3.23 -12.10
CA LYS A 236 25.43 -3.75 -12.54
C LYS A 236 25.25 -3.76 -14.05
N ILE A 237 24.50 -4.74 -14.55
CA ILE A 237 23.96 -4.77 -15.91
C ILE A 237 22.53 -4.25 -15.87
N VAL A 238 22.30 -3.11 -16.51
CA VAL A 238 21.01 -2.41 -16.47
C VAL A 238 20.43 -2.34 -17.89
N LEU A 239 19.25 -2.92 -18.08
CA LEU A 239 18.49 -2.82 -19.32
C LEU A 239 17.33 -1.85 -19.13
N THR A 240 17.29 -0.80 -19.94
CA THR A 240 16.23 0.22 -19.88
C THR A 240 15.53 0.36 -21.23
N THR A 241 14.21 0.24 -21.25
CA THR A 241 13.39 0.57 -22.42
C THR A 241 13.00 2.05 -22.43
N GLY A 242 12.83 2.67 -23.60
CA GLY A 242 12.30 4.04 -23.69
C GLY A 242 13.34 5.13 -23.43
N VAL A 243 14.57 4.92 -23.89
CA VAL A 243 15.73 5.80 -23.68
C VAL A 243 15.89 6.87 -24.77
N THR A 244 14.79 7.39 -25.30
CA THR A 244 14.86 8.53 -26.24
C THR A 244 15.33 9.77 -25.49
N GLN A 245 16.33 10.48 -26.01
CA GLN A 245 16.88 11.69 -25.40
C GLN A 245 15.77 12.69 -25.01
N GLY A 246 15.86 13.24 -23.79
CA GLY A 246 14.83 14.12 -23.20
C GLY A 246 13.64 13.37 -22.57
N GLY A 247 13.59 12.04 -22.68
CA GLY A 247 12.64 11.18 -21.97
C GLY A 247 13.16 10.71 -20.62
N LEU A 248 12.25 10.18 -19.79
CA LEU A 248 12.56 9.72 -18.42
C LEU A 248 13.56 8.57 -18.39
N GLY A 249 13.43 7.60 -19.30
CA GLY A 249 14.38 6.49 -19.42
C GLY A 249 15.80 6.99 -19.73
N ALA A 250 15.94 8.00 -20.60
CA ALA A 250 17.23 8.63 -20.90
C ALA A 250 17.81 9.37 -19.69
N THR A 251 17.00 10.18 -19.00
CA THR A 251 17.44 10.90 -17.79
C THR A 251 17.86 9.93 -16.67
N PHE A 252 17.14 8.82 -16.49
CA PHE A 252 17.52 7.77 -15.55
C PHE A 252 18.88 7.16 -15.89
N VAL A 253 19.11 6.72 -17.14
CA VAL A 253 20.39 6.10 -17.51
C VAL A 253 21.55 7.10 -17.46
N GLU A 254 21.30 8.36 -17.84
CA GLU A 254 22.29 9.44 -17.73
C GLU A 254 22.68 9.71 -16.28
N ALA A 255 21.72 9.67 -15.34
CA ALA A 255 21.98 9.90 -13.92
C ALA A 255 22.86 8.79 -13.31
N ILE A 256 22.64 7.52 -13.70
CA ILE A 256 23.36 6.39 -13.11
C ILE A 256 24.71 6.09 -13.79
N ALA A 257 24.90 6.53 -15.04
CA ALA A 257 26.07 6.16 -15.83
C ALA A 257 27.41 6.59 -15.21
N GLN A 258 27.43 7.64 -14.39
CA GLN A 258 28.67 8.09 -13.73
C GLN A 258 29.08 7.25 -12.50
N TYR A 259 28.30 6.24 -12.12
CA TYR A 259 28.54 5.37 -10.96
C TYR A 259 28.92 3.96 -11.36
N GLU A 260 29.66 3.84 -12.47
CA GLU A 260 30.35 2.62 -12.92
C GLU A 260 29.45 1.37 -13.05
N PRO A 261 28.23 1.45 -13.63
CA PRO A 261 27.54 0.23 -14.04
C PRO A 261 28.43 -0.55 -15.01
N ARG A 262 28.42 -1.88 -14.94
CA ARG A 262 29.24 -2.73 -15.83
C ARG A 262 28.81 -2.54 -17.27
N LEU A 263 27.50 -2.51 -17.52
CA LEU A 263 26.92 -2.43 -18.85
C LEU A 263 25.54 -1.77 -18.79
N LEU A 264 25.32 -0.79 -19.68
CA LEU A 264 24.00 -0.25 -19.96
C LEU A 264 23.48 -0.81 -21.29
N ILE A 265 22.32 -1.47 -21.25
CA ILE A 265 21.60 -1.92 -22.45
C ILE A 265 20.47 -0.92 -22.69
N LEU A 266 20.62 -0.11 -23.73
CA LEU A 266 19.71 0.97 -24.07
C LEU A 266 18.76 0.51 -25.17
N ALA A 267 17.49 0.28 -24.81
CA ALA A 267 16.48 -0.25 -25.72
C ALA A 267 15.51 0.83 -26.22
N GLY A 268 15.29 0.88 -27.53
CA GLY A 268 14.33 1.80 -28.15
C GLY A 268 14.04 1.49 -29.62
N ARG A 269 12.97 2.09 -30.14
CA ARG A 269 12.45 1.85 -31.51
C ARG A 269 13.36 2.29 -32.66
N SER A 270 14.38 3.08 -32.38
CA SER A 270 15.24 3.65 -33.42
C SER A 270 16.65 3.76 -32.89
N ALA A 271 17.58 3.05 -33.54
CA ALA A 271 18.99 3.10 -33.22
C ALA A 271 19.51 4.55 -33.20
N GLN A 272 19.05 5.41 -34.12
CA GLN A 272 19.44 6.82 -34.17
C GLN A 272 19.00 7.60 -32.92
N LYS A 273 17.76 7.39 -32.45
CA LYS A 273 17.25 8.07 -31.24
C LYS A 273 17.95 7.59 -29.98
N VAL A 274 18.31 6.30 -29.93
CA VAL A 274 19.10 5.74 -28.83
C VAL A 274 20.54 6.28 -28.87
N GLN A 275 21.13 6.43 -30.05
CA GLN A 275 22.49 6.92 -30.23
C GLN A 275 22.70 8.31 -29.62
N ALA A 276 21.70 9.20 -29.70
CA ALA A 276 21.80 10.51 -29.08
C ALA A 276 21.98 10.44 -27.53
N THR A 277 21.36 9.48 -26.87
CA THR A 277 21.56 9.22 -25.44
C THR A 277 22.90 8.55 -25.17
N VAL A 278 23.36 7.64 -26.05
CA VAL A 278 24.72 7.07 -25.99
C VAL A 278 25.77 8.18 -26.03
N ASP A 279 25.67 9.08 -27.02
CA ASP A 279 26.62 10.18 -27.21
C ASP A 279 26.61 11.13 -26.01
N LYS A 280 25.43 11.41 -25.44
CA LYS A 280 25.29 12.21 -24.23
C LYS A 280 26.02 11.58 -23.05
N ILE A 281 25.82 10.28 -22.80
CA ILE A 281 26.52 9.55 -21.74
C ILE A 281 28.04 9.54 -21.99
N LYS A 282 28.47 9.31 -23.23
CA LYS A 282 29.89 9.25 -23.60
C LYS A 282 30.59 10.61 -23.53
N SER A 283 29.86 11.71 -23.71
CA SER A 283 30.40 13.07 -23.62
C SER A 283 30.77 13.50 -22.20
N ASN A 284 30.22 12.85 -21.17
CA ASN A 284 30.55 13.12 -19.77
C ASN A 284 31.79 12.30 -19.36
N THR A 285 32.82 12.98 -18.87
CA THR A 285 34.11 12.37 -18.51
C THR A 285 33.99 11.30 -17.41
N LYS A 286 32.97 11.38 -16.55
CA LYS A 286 32.73 10.39 -15.49
C LYS A 286 32.06 9.11 -15.98
N SER A 287 31.45 9.13 -17.18
CA SER A 287 30.71 8.00 -17.74
C SER A 287 31.19 7.57 -19.13
N SER A 288 32.24 8.21 -19.66
CA SER A 288 32.82 7.91 -20.98
C SER A 288 33.31 6.46 -21.10
N GLY A 289 33.77 5.88 -19.99
CA GLY A 289 34.24 4.50 -19.90
C GLY A 289 33.15 3.43 -19.82
N VAL A 290 31.89 3.78 -19.53
CA VAL A 290 30.81 2.79 -19.34
C VAL A 290 30.52 2.02 -20.61
N GLU A 291 30.45 0.70 -20.54
CA GLU A 291 30.05 -0.12 -21.68
C GLU A 291 28.56 0.09 -21.99
N ILE A 292 28.24 0.25 -23.28
CA ILE A 292 26.86 0.48 -23.73
C ILE A 292 26.57 -0.43 -24.92
N LYS A 293 25.46 -1.17 -24.83
CA LYS A 293 24.86 -1.89 -25.97
C LYS A 293 23.54 -1.23 -26.35
N VAL A 294 23.33 -1.03 -27.64
CA VAL A 294 22.06 -0.53 -28.18
C VAL A 294 21.20 -1.72 -28.59
N LEU A 295 19.93 -1.70 -28.20
CA LEU A 295 18.94 -2.70 -28.56
C LEU A 295 17.78 -2.04 -29.31
N GLU A 296 17.53 -2.48 -30.54
CA GLU A 296 16.32 -2.11 -31.26
C GLU A 296 15.14 -2.90 -30.71
N LEU A 297 14.09 -2.17 -30.31
CA LEU A 297 12.90 -2.75 -29.70
C LEU A 297 11.67 -1.89 -30.01
N ASP A 298 10.71 -2.45 -30.74
CA ASP A 298 9.33 -1.94 -30.81
C ASP A 298 8.38 -2.81 -30.01
N LEU A 299 7.88 -2.27 -28.90
CA LEU A 299 6.92 -2.93 -28.02
C LEU A 299 5.52 -3.06 -28.62
N ALA A 300 5.25 -2.39 -29.75
CA ALA A 300 4.00 -2.53 -30.50
C ALA A 300 4.04 -3.64 -31.57
N SER A 301 5.08 -4.48 -31.57
CA SER A 301 5.19 -5.70 -32.38
C SER A 301 5.75 -6.84 -31.56
N GLN A 302 4.96 -7.90 -31.33
CA GLN A 302 5.43 -9.08 -30.61
C GLN A 302 6.57 -9.79 -31.35
N LYS A 303 6.58 -9.71 -32.69
CA LYS A 303 7.68 -10.23 -33.50
C LYS A 303 8.99 -9.51 -33.18
N GLU A 304 8.98 -8.18 -33.15
CA GLU A 304 10.19 -7.39 -32.84
C GLU A 304 10.61 -7.55 -31.38
N VAL A 305 9.66 -7.69 -30.45
CA VAL A 305 9.94 -8.02 -29.05
C VAL A 305 10.68 -9.35 -28.93
N ARG A 306 10.23 -10.39 -29.65
CA ARG A 306 10.88 -11.71 -29.67
C ARG A 306 12.29 -11.62 -30.25
N GLN A 307 12.45 -10.95 -31.38
CA GLN A 307 13.77 -10.74 -31.99
C GLN A 307 14.73 -10.00 -31.06
N ALA A 308 14.26 -8.95 -30.37
CA ALA A 308 15.06 -8.20 -29.41
C ALA A 308 15.47 -9.07 -28.22
N ALA A 309 14.56 -9.89 -27.69
CA ALA A 309 14.88 -10.82 -26.61
C ALA A 309 15.88 -11.89 -27.06
N GLU A 310 15.72 -12.48 -28.25
CA GLU A 310 16.69 -13.42 -28.84
C GLU A 310 18.08 -12.80 -28.95
N ASN A 311 18.19 -11.55 -29.40
CA ASN A 311 19.46 -10.83 -29.49
C ASN A 311 20.13 -10.71 -28.12
N VAL A 312 19.38 -10.27 -27.10
CA VAL A 312 19.90 -10.15 -25.73
C VAL A 312 20.29 -11.52 -25.18
N LEU A 313 19.48 -12.55 -25.43
CA LEU A 313 19.75 -13.91 -24.98
C LEU A 313 21.03 -14.50 -25.60
N GLY A 314 21.30 -14.17 -26.87
CA GLY A 314 22.49 -14.58 -27.61
C GLY A 314 23.78 -13.80 -27.29
N TRP A 315 23.75 -12.80 -26.42
CA TRP A 315 24.96 -12.10 -25.98
C TRP A 315 25.72 -12.90 -24.90
N ASP A 316 26.84 -13.51 -25.31
CA ASP A 316 27.70 -14.33 -24.44
C ASP A 316 28.36 -13.53 -23.30
N ASP A 317 28.60 -12.24 -23.54
CA ASP A 317 29.18 -11.29 -22.59
C ASP A 317 28.16 -10.69 -21.60
N VAL A 318 26.87 -11.06 -21.74
CA VAL A 318 25.78 -10.66 -20.86
C VAL A 318 25.24 -11.90 -20.13
N GLN A 319 25.92 -12.30 -19.07
CA GLN A 319 25.57 -13.52 -18.31
C GLN A 319 24.21 -13.43 -17.59
N HIS A 320 23.83 -12.23 -17.15
CA HIS A 320 22.57 -11.95 -16.46
C HIS A 320 22.13 -10.50 -16.70
N ILE A 321 20.93 -10.15 -16.23
CA ILE A 321 20.44 -8.76 -16.16
C ILE A 321 20.10 -8.50 -14.69
N ASP A 322 20.80 -7.55 -14.06
CA ASP A 322 20.54 -7.21 -12.66
C ASP A 322 19.28 -6.36 -12.50
N VAL A 323 19.08 -5.40 -13.41
CA VAL A 323 17.97 -4.46 -13.35
C VAL A 323 17.35 -4.32 -14.73
N LEU A 324 16.06 -4.64 -14.84
CA LEU A 324 15.22 -4.32 -15.98
C LEU A 324 14.31 -3.14 -15.63
N VAL A 325 14.38 -2.06 -16.41
CA VAL A 325 13.52 -0.89 -16.27
C VAL A 325 12.61 -0.77 -17.48
N ASN A 326 11.36 -1.19 -17.31
CA ASN A 326 10.28 -1.06 -18.28
C ASN A 326 9.73 0.37 -18.25
N SER A 327 10.47 1.30 -18.87
CA SER A 327 10.16 2.74 -18.87
C SER A 327 9.49 3.24 -20.14
N ALA A 328 9.56 2.50 -21.25
CA ALA A 328 8.92 2.91 -22.50
C ALA A 328 7.41 3.09 -22.33
N GLY A 329 6.83 4.01 -23.08
CA GLY A 329 5.39 4.11 -23.18
C GLY A 329 4.93 5.14 -24.19
N VAL A 330 3.66 5.02 -24.54
CA VAL A 330 2.90 5.99 -25.33
C VAL A 330 1.68 6.43 -24.53
N MET A 331 1.24 7.67 -24.73
CA MET A 331 0.16 8.27 -23.95
C MET A 331 -0.78 9.07 -24.84
N ALA A 332 -2.07 8.95 -24.54
CA ALA A 332 -3.15 9.84 -25.00
C ALA A 332 -3.18 10.09 -26.51
N GLY A 333 -2.90 9.05 -27.31
CA GLY A 333 -3.02 9.11 -28.76
C GLY A 333 -4.43 8.71 -29.25
N PRO A 334 -4.75 8.96 -30.53
CA PRO A 334 -5.96 8.43 -31.15
C PRO A 334 -5.94 6.90 -31.16
N TYR A 335 -7.12 6.28 -31.24
CA TYR A 335 -7.24 4.82 -31.31
C TYR A 335 -6.41 4.25 -32.46
N LYS A 336 -5.53 3.33 -32.10
CA LYS A 336 -4.67 2.54 -32.98
C LYS A 336 -4.47 1.17 -32.34
N THR A 337 -4.01 0.21 -33.12
CA THR A 337 -3.67 -1.11 -32.62
C THR A 337 -2.21 -1.45 -32.90
N THR A 338 -1.65 -2.38 -32.12
CA THR A 338 -0.41 -3.10 -32.45
C THR A 338 -0.61 -3.95 -33.71
N GLN A 339 0.48 -4.59 -34.18
CA GLN A 339 0.41 -5.53 -35.31
C GLN A 339 -0.53 -6.72 -35.03
N GLU A 340 -0.71 -7.08 -33.76
CA GLU A 340 -1.56 -8.17 -33.29
C GLU A 340 -3.02 -7.73 -33.01
N GLY A 341 -3.37 -6.47 -33.30
CA GLY A 341 -4.74 -5.98 -33.12
C GLY A 341 -5.09 -5.61 -31.67
N ILE A 342 -4.09 -5.35 -30.81
CA ILE A 342 -4.30 -4.90 -29.42
C ILE A 342 -4.25 -3.38 -29.38
N GLU A 343 -5.16 -2.73 -28.64
CA GLU A 343 -5.16 -1.27 -28.42
C GLU A 343 -3.75 -0.77 -28.07
N LEU A 344 -3.28 0.25 -28.76
CA LEU A 344 -1.86 0.62 -28.81
C LEU A 344 -1.25 0.96 -27.44
N GLN A 345 -1.97 1.68 -26.57
CA GLN A 345 -1.44 2.04 -25.25
C GLN A 345 -1.31 0.80 -24.35
N PHE A 346 -2.32 -0.07 -24.31
CA PHE A 346 -2.26 -1.34 -23.58
C PHE A 346 -1.24 -2.31 -24.18
N GLY A 347 -1.23 -2.44 -25.50
CA GLY A 347 -0.33 -3.28 -26.28
C GLY A 347 1.13 -2.90 -26.08
N SER A 348 1.47 -1.61 -26.25
CA SER A 348 2.86 -1.16 -26.12
C SER A 348 3.31 -0.99 -24.67
N ASN A 349 2.49 -0.42 -23.78
CA ASN A 349 2.93 -0.08 -22.43
C ASN A 349 2.97 -1.28 -21.49
N HIS A 350 2.10 -2.28 -21.73
CA HIS A 350 1.95 -3.47 -20.88
C HIS A 350 2.26 -4.75 -21.64
N ILE A 351 1.50 -5.13 -22.68
CA ILE A 351 1.63 -6.47 -23.31
C ILE A 351 3.02 -6.70 -23.91
N GLY A 352 3.58 -5.70 -24.60
CA GLY A 352 4.94 -5.77 -25.14
C GLY A 352 5.99 -5.92 -24.03
N HIS A 353 5.85 -5.19 -22.92
CA HIS A 353 6.74 -5.33 -21.77
C HIS A 353 6.58 -6.65 -21.04
N PHE A 354 5.35 -7.17 -20.92
CA PHE A 354 5.06 -8.48 -20.36
C PHE A 354 5.79 -9.56 -21.16
N LEU A 355 5.64 -9.57 -22.49
CA LEU A 355 6.34 -10.51 -23.37
C LEU A 355 7.85 -10.36 -23.27
N PHE A 356 8.37 -9.12 -23.35
CA PHE A 356 9.80 -8.87 -23.29
C PHE A 356 10.42 -9.33 -21.96
N THR A 357 9.75 -9.01 -20.84
CA THR A 357 10.15 -9.45 -19.50
C THR A 357 10.13 -10.98 -19.42
N ASN A 358 9.06 -11.62 -19.87
CA ASN A 358 8.90 -13.07 -19.89
C ASN A 358 10.08 -13.77 -20.62
N LEU A 359 10.40 -13.30 -21.82
CA LEU A 359 11.47 -13.89 -22.64
C LEU A 359 12.86 -13.68 -22.02
N LEU A 360 13.08 -12.61 -21.27
CA LEU A 360 14.36 -12.32 -20.61
C LEU A 360 14.52 -12.98 -19.24
N MET A 361 13.48 -13.64 -18.70
CA MET A 361 13.53 -14.26 -17.37
C MET A 361 14.74 -15.19 -17.15
N PRO A 362 15.22 -15.99 -18.13
CA PRO A 362 16.43 -16.79 -17.95
C PRO A 362 17.67 -15.98 -17.53
N LYS A 363 17.89 -14.80 -18.12
CA LYS A 363 19.02 -13.91 -17.74
C LYS A 363 18.70 -13.05 -16.53
N ILE A 364 17.43 -12.70 -16.30
CA ILE A 364 17.03 -11.96 -15.10
C ILE A 364 17.26 -12.84 -13.86
N LEU A 365 16.73 -14.06 -13.83
CA LEU A 365 16.88 -14.97 -12.67
C LEU A 365 18.29 -15.53 -12.50
N ALA A 366 19.18 -15.36 -13.49
CA ALA A 366 20.60 -15.64 -13.33
C ALA A 366 21.34 -14.56 -12.51
N SER A 367 20.76 -13.37 -12.32
CA SER A 367 21.32 -12.38 -11.40
C SER A 367 21.11 -12.82 -9.95
N PRO A 368 22.09 -12.61 -9.04
CA PRO A 368 21.93 -12.93 -7.63
C PRO A 368 20.88 -12.07 -6.92
N ASN A 369 20.56 -10.88 -7.43
CA ASN A 369 19.57 -9.97 -6.83
C ASN A 369 18.81 -9.22 -7.93
N PRO A 370 17.94 -9.90 -8.71
CA PRO A 370 17.29 -9.29 -9.86
C PRO A 370 16.20 -8.31 -9.43
N ARG A 371 16.12 -7.19 -10.15
CA ARG A 371 15.10 -6.15 -9.98
C ARG A 371 14.38 -5.85 -11.29
N ILE A 372 13.05 -5.77 -11.25
CA ILE A 372 12.21 -5.30 -12.36
C ILE A 372 11.43 -4.07 -11.92
N VAL A 373 11.61 -2.96 -12.64
CA VAL A 373 10.89 -1.70 -12.41
C VAL A 373 9.90 -1.47 -13.55
N ASN A 374 8.60 -1.39 -13.21
CA ASN A 374 7.54 -1.10 -14.18
C ASN A 374 7.05 0.34 -14.01
N VAL A 375 7.26 1.19 -15.03
CA VAL A 375 6.84 2.59 -14.96
C VAL A 375 5.33 2.69 -15.20
N ALA A 376 4.61 2.98 -14.12
CA ALA A 376 3.18 3.26 -14.11
C ALA A 376 2.94 4.78 -14.21
N SER A 377 1.83 5.27 -13.68
CA SER A 377 1.48 6.69 -13.65
C SER A 377 0.31 6.92 -12.69
N ASP A 378 0.15 8.14 -12.20
CA ASP A 378 -1.10 8.69 -11.68
C ASP A 378 -2.29 8.50 -12.64
N GLY A 379 -2.03 8.36 -13.94
CA GLY A 379 -3.04 7.99 -14.93
C GLY A 379 -3.75 6.67 -14.64
N HIS A 380 -3.21 5.78 -13.80
CA HIS A 380 -3.90 4.57 -13.34
C HIS A 380 -5.27 4.88 -12.69
N ARG A 381 -5.46 6.11 -12.17
CA ARG A 381 -6.72 6.55 -11.59
C ARG A 381 -7.85 6.73 -12.62
N PHE A 382 -7.53 6.78 -13.91
CA PHE A 382 -8.51 6.94 -14.99
C PHE A 382 -9.30 5.67 -15.33
N GLY A 383 -8.86 4.50 -14.85
CA GLY A 383 -9.58 3.26 -15.09
C GLY A 383 -8.77 2.01 -14.77
N GLY A 384 -9.48 0.93 -14.46
CA GLY A 384 -8.91 -0.42 -14.38
C GLY A 384 -8.73 -1.06 -15.75
N VAL A 385 -8.21 -2.29 -15.75
CA VAL A 385 -8.10 -3.08 -16.98
C VAL A 385 -9.48 -3.54 -17.44
N ARG A 386 -9.79 -3.34 -18.72
CA ARG A 386 -11.03 -3.83 -19.35
C ARG A 386 -10.86 -5.28 -19.78
N PHE A 387 -11.01 -6.21 -18.84
CA PHE A 387 -10.76 -7.64 -19.10
C PHE A 387 -11.63 -8.24 -20.20
N ASP A 388 -12.87 -7.77 -20.36
CA ASP A 388 -13.80 -8.27 -21.37
C ASP A 388 -13.71 -7.50 -22.71
N ASP A 389 -13.00 -6.36 -22.74
CA ASP A 389 -12.95 -5.45 -23.89
C ASP A 389 -11.74 -4.49 -23.79
N TRP A 390 -10.54 -5.03 -23.89
CA TRP A 390 -9.30 -4.24 -23.86
C TRP A 390 -9.13 -3.37 -25.11
N ASN A 391 -9.94 -3.58 -26.16
CA ASN A 391 -9.92 -2.88 -27.45
C ASN A 391 -10.99 -1.79 -27.59
N PHE A 392 -11.78 -1.50 -26.56
CA PHE A 392 -12.80 -0.46 -26.59
C PHE A 392 -13.80 -0.63 -27.75
N GLN A 393 -14.29 -1.86 -27.96
CA GLN A 393 -15.18 -2.27 -29.05
C GLN A 393 -14.63 -1.88 -30.43
N ASP A 394 -13.36 -2.20 -30.68
CA ASP A 394 -12.62 -1.83 -31.88
C ASP A 394 -12.60 -0.30 -32.09
N GLY A 395 -12.41 0.45 -31.01
CA GLY A 395 -12.32 1.90 -31.01
C GLY A 395 -13.65 2.66 -30.91
N LYS A 396 -14.82 1.98 -30.95
CA LYS A 396 -16.14 2.64 -30.94
C LYS A 396 -16.43 3.40 -29.64
N VAL A 397 -15.90 2.92 -28.53
CA VAL A 397 -16.05 3.55 -27.20
C VAL A 397 -14.71 4.03 -26.64
N TYR A 398 -13.73 4.25 -27.52
CA TYR A 398 -12.39 4.63 -27.11
C TYR A 398 -12.36 6.01 -26.45
N GLU A 399 -11.73 6.05 -25.29
CA GLU A 399 -11.39 7.29 -24.60
C GLU A 399 -9.90 7.22 -24.23
N GLN A 400 -9.12 8.18 -24.71
CA GLN A 400 -7.67 8.10 -24.72
C GLN A 400 -7.05 8.04 -23.32
N TRP A 401 -7.67 8.69 -22.34
CA TRP A 401 -7.19 8.66 -20.95
C TRP A 401 -7.62 7.38 -20.22
N GLU A 402 -8.76 6.78 -20.56
CA GLU A 402 -9.18 5.46 -20.04
C GLU A 402 -8.25 4.37 -20.57
N ALA A 403 -7.90 4.41 -21.86
CA ALA A 403 -6.91 3.50 -22.45
C ALA A 403 -5.53 3.65 -21.80
N TYR A 404 -5.09 4.90 -21.58
CA TYR A 404 -3.87 5.17 -20.83
C TYR A 404 -3.95 4.60 -19.40
N GLY A 405 -5.05 4.85 -18.69
CA GLY A 405 -5.29 4.36 -17.33
C GLY A 405 -5.29 2.84 -17.23
N GLN A 406 -5.97 2.14 -18.14
CA GLN A 406 -5.90 0.68 -18.27
C GLN A 406 -4.45 0.20 -18.37
N SER A 407 -3.64 0.82 -19.24
CA SER A 407 -2.25 0.43 -19.42
C SER A 407 -1.38 0.65 -18.18
N LYS A 408 -1.62 1.73 -17.42
CA LYS A 408 -0.84 2.08 -16.22
C LYS A 408 -1.31 1.33 -14.98
N THR A 409 -2.60 1.00 -14.89
CA THR A 409 -3.11 0.03 -13.91
C THR A 409 -2.51 -1.36 -14.15
N ALA A 410 -2.41 -1.78 -15.42
CA ALA A 410 -1.81 -3.07 -15.77
C ALA A 410 -0.35 -3.19 -15.29
N ASN A 411 0.45 -2.13 -15.45
CA ASN A 411 1.84 -2.11 -14.96
C ASN A 411 1.95 -2.30 -13.44
N ILE A 412 1.01 -1.75 -12.65
CA ILE A 412 0.96 -1.92 -11.19
C ILE A 412 0.60 -3.36 -10.83
N LEU A 413 -0.46 -3.89 -11.44
CA LEU A 413 -0.90 -5.28 -11.25
C LEU A 413 0.20 -6.27 -11.68
N PHE A 414 0.95 -5.97 -12.73
CA PHE A 414 2.06 -6.81 -13.21
C PHE A 414 3.20 -6.89 -12.19
N SER A 415 3.61 -5.76 -11.59
CA SER A 415 4.60 -5.79 -10.50
C SER A 415 4.12 -6.61 -9.31
N ARG A 416 2.84 -6.53 -8.95
CA ARG A 416 2.28 -7.36 -7.86
C ARG A 416 2.33 -8.84 -8.21
N ALA A 417 1.90 -9.20 -9.43
CA ALA A 417 1.92 -10.59 -9.89
C ALA A 417 3.35 -11.17 -9.93
N LEU A 418 4.32 -10.40 -10.44
CA LEU A 418 5.73 -10.79 -10.45
C LEU A 418 6.25 -11.03 -9.02
N ALA A 419 5.91 -10.16 -8.06
CA ALA A 419 6.31 -10.33 -6.67
C ALA A 419 5.69 -11.59 -6.04
N GLU A 420 4.39 -11.83 -6.28
CA GLU A 420 3.66 -12.99 -5.76
C GLU A 420 4.18 -14.31 -6.35
N LYS A 421 4.43 -14.35 -7.67
CA LYS A 421 4.79 -15.58 -8.38
C LYS A 421 6.29 -15.90 -8.35
N LEU A 422 7.15 -14.88 -8.34
CA LEU A 422 8.60 -15.05 -8.51
C LEU A 422 9.44 -14.47 -7.35
N GLY A 423 8.81 -13.85 -6.35
CA GLY A 423 9.52 -13.33 -5.17
C GLY A 423 10.26 -14.42 -4.39
N SER A 424 9.75 -15.65 -4.37
CA SER A 424 10.42 -16.81 -3.75
C SER A 424 11.72 -17.22 -4.48
N LYS A 425 11.91 -16.78 -5.73
CA LYS A 425 13.15 -16.94 -6.51
C LYS A 425 14.13 -15.78 -6.32
N GLY A 426 13.87 -14.88 -5.36
CA GLY A 426 14.70 -13.71 -5.07
C GLY A 426 14.41 -12.50 -5.97
N LEU A 427 13.44 -12.59 -6.89
CA LEU A 427 13.06 -11.48 -7.74
C LEU A 427 12.38 -10.37 -6.95
N LYS A 428 12.89 -9.15 -7.08
CA LYS A 428 12.28 -7.94 -6.55
C LYS A 428 11.65 -7.14 -7.69
N THR A 429 10.48 -6.58 -7.45
CA THR A 429 9.78 -5.78 -8.45
C THR A 429 9.00 -4.66 -7.83
N TYR A 430 8.96 -3.54 -8.54
CA TYR A 430 8.34 -2.30 -8.08
C TYR A 430 7.64 -1.63 -9.25
N SER A 431 6.49 -1.03 -8.95
CA SER A 431 5.82 -0.11 -9.87
C SER A 431 5.95 1.31 -9.35
N LEU A 432 5.94 2.30 -10.24
CA LEU A 432 6.12 3.70 -9.81
C LEU A 432 5.33 4.71 -10.63
N HIS A 433 4.96 5.83 -10.00
CA HIS A 433 4.67 7.07 -10.71
C HIS A 433 5.91 7.96 -10.75
N PRO A 434 6.30 8.44 -11.94
CA PRO A 434 7.45 9.33 -12.07
C PRO A 434 7.18 10.76 -11.60
N GLY A 435 5.93 11.23 -11.61
CA GLY A 435 5.63 12.66 -11.58
C GLY A 435 5.14 13.17 -12.94
N VAL A 436 4.73 14.44 -12.97
CA VAL A 436 4.30 15.12 -14.19
C VAL A 436 5.43 16.00 -14.69
N ALA A 437 5.91 15.77 -15.91
CA ALA A 437 6.86 16.65 -16.59
C ALA A 437 6.31 17.02 -17.98
N PHE A 438 6.47 18.30 -18.35
CA PHE A 438 6.18 18.77 -19.71
C PHE A 438 7.33 18.47 -20.67
N GLY A 439 7.01 18.37 -21.96
CA GLY A 439 8.03 18.23 -23.01
C GLY A 439 8.73 16.86 -23.06
N THR A 440 8.20 15.84 -22.37
CA THR A 440 8.72 14.47 -22.48
C THR A 440 8.32 13.84 -23.83
N SER A 441 9.07 12.84 -24.27
CA SER A 441 8.76 12.06 -25.48
C SER A 441 7.57 11.10 -25.34
N LEU A 442 6.85 11.15 -24.21
CA LEU A 442 5.75 10.25 -23.84
C LEU A 442 4.49 10.43 -24.71
N ALA A 443 4.25 11.65 -25.20
CA ALA A 443 3.22 11.98 -26.18
C ALA A 443 3.91 12.34 -27.51
N PRO A 444 4.14 11.38 -28.43
CA PRO A 444 4.95 11.62 -29.63
C PRO A 444 4.37 12.69 -30.58
N GLN A 445 3.07 12.96 -30.49
CA GLN A 445 2.37 13.99 -31.27
C GLN A 445 2.25 15.32 -30.51
N GLY A 446 2.79 15.40 -29.28
CA GLY A 446 2.52 16.46 -28.32
C GLY A 446 1.16 16.29 -27.64
N LEU A 447 0.90 17.12 -26.61
CA LEU A 447 -0.43 17.35 -26.07
C LEU A 447 -0.83 18.77 -26.46
N GLY A 448 -1.99 18.93 -27.11
CA GLY A 448 -2.55 20.24 -27.41
C GLY A 448 -3.32 20.82 -26.22
N ASP A 449 -3.76 22.08 -26.34
CA ASP A 449 -4.59 22.73 -25.33
C ASP A 449 -5.88 21.95 -25.04
N GLU A 450 -6.48 21.33 -26.07
CA GLU A 450 -7.66 20.48 -25.93
C GLU A 450 -7.38 19.20 -25.12
N ASP A 451 -6.22 18.57 -25.31
CA ASP A 451 -5.82 17.40 -24.53
C ASP A 451 -5.62 17.76 -23.06
N LEU A 452 -4.96 18.89 -22.79
CA LEU A 452 -4.73 19.39 -21.44
C LEU A 452 -6.06 19.76 -20.75
N ALA A 453 -6.99 20.37 -21.48
CA ALA A 453 -8.33 20.67 -20.96
C ALA A 453 -9.14 19.39 -20.68
N SER A 454 -9.04 18.39 -21.57
CA SER A 454 -9.67 17.08 -21.40
C SER A 454 -9.12 16.34 -20.16
N LEU A 455 -7.79 16.34 -19.99
CA LEU A 455 -7.12 15.80 -18.81
C LEU A 455 -7.61 16.46 -17.53
N ALA A 456 -7.58 17.80 -17.47
CA ALA A 456 -8.03 18.56 -16.31
C ALA A 456 -9.51 18.32 -15.99
N ALA A 457 -10.37 18.21 -17.01
CA ALA A 457 -11.78 17.88 -16.82
C ALA A 457 -11.96 16.46 -16.24
N LYS A 458 -11.13 15.51 -16.68
CA LYS A 458 -11.17 14.13 -16.19
C LYS A 458 -10.68 14.02 -14.76
N ASP A 459 -9.57 14.67 -14.43
CA ASP A 459 -9.04 14.79 -13.07
C ASP A 459 -10.10 15.36 -12.11
N LYS A 460 -10.74 16.46 -12.50
CA LYS A 460 -11.86 17.05 -11.75
C LYS A 460 -13.02 16.08 -11.55
N LYS A 461 -13.38 15.30 -12.58
CA LYS A 461 -14.48 14.31 -12.52
C LYS A 461 -14.18 13.19 -11.52
N ILE A 462 -12.92 12.78 -11.38
CA ILE A 462 -12.51 11.76 -10.40
C ILE A 462 -12.18 12.34 -9.02
N GLY A 463 -12.46 13.63 -8.79
CA GLY A 463 -12.25 14.31 -7.51
C GLY A 463 -10.81 14.74 -7.26
N TRP A 464 -9.97 14.76 -8.29
CA TRP A 464 -8.58 15.18 -8.23
C TRP A 464 -8.46 16.61 -8.76
N ASP A 465 -8.86 17.57 -7.94
CA ASP A 465 -8.81 19.02 -8.26
C ASP A 465 -7.58 19.63 -7.58
N ARG A 466 -6.38 19.21 -8.01
CA ARG A 466 -5.10 19.73 -7.51
C ARG A 466 -4.41 20.52 -8.62
N GLU A 467 -3.67 21.56 -8.24
CA GLU A 467 -2.79 22.26 -9.18
C GLU A 467 -1.76 21.28 -9.77
N LEU A 468 -1.47 21.43 -11.06
CA LEU A 468 -0.47 20.61 -11.75
C LEU A 468 0.91 20.83 -11.11
N ASP A 469 1.40 19.85 -10.37
CA ASP A 469 2.75 19.83 -9.80
C ASP A 469 3.76 19.37 -10.85
N VAL A 470 4.26 20.33 -11.60
CA VAL A 470 5.24 20.10 -12.67
C VAL A 470 6.62 19.90 -12.08
N LYS A 471 7.27 18.83 -12.50
CA LYS A 471 8.61 18.43 -12.07
C LYS A 471 9.62 18.55 -13.20
N SER A 472 10.87 18.77 -12.82
CA SER A 472 12.03 18.57 -13.69
C SER A 472 12.20 17.08 -14.05
N LEU A 473 12.94 16.78 -15.12
CA LEU A 473 13.25 15.40 -15.49
C LEU A 473 14.07 14.67 -14.41
N ASP A 474 14.90 15.38 -13.66
CA ASP A 474 15.70 14.83 -12.56
C ASP A 474 14.79 14.41 -11.38
N GLU A 475 13.82 15.26 -11.01
CA GLU A 475 12.79 14.90 -10.04
C GLU A 475 11.92 13.74 -10.53
N CYS A 476 11.57 13.71 -11.82
CA CYS A 476 10.75 12.62 -12.37
C CYS A 476 11.48 11.27 -12.44
N SER A 477 12.80 11.31 -12.58
CA SER A 477 13.63 10.10 -12.67
C SER A 477 14.03 9.58 -11.28
N ALA A 478 13.79 10.36 -10.21
CA ALA A 478 14.20 10.01 -8.86
C ALA A 478 13.62 8.67 -8.39
N THR A 479 12.31 8.47 -8.56
CA THR A 479 11.64 7.21 -8.18
C THR A 479 12.17 6.01 -8.96
N HIS A 480 12.64 6.20 -10.20
CA HIS A 480 13.26 5.13 -10.99
C HIS A 480 14.55 4.63 -10.32
N VAL A 481 15.40 5.56 -9.87
CA VAL A 481 16.66 5.23 -9.18
C VAL A 481 16.38 4.53 -7.86
N VAL A 482 15.41 5.00 -7.08
CA VAL A 482 14.99 4.34 -5.83
C VAL A 482 14.57 2.89 -6.10
N ALA A 483 13.62 2.70 -7.02
CA ALA A 483 13.10 1.37 -7.38
C ALA A 483 14.23 0.43 -7.86
N ALA A 484 15.14 0.96 -8.69
CA ALA A 484 16.21 0.19 -9.31
C ALA A 484 17.32 -0.21 -8.34
N PHE A 485 17.71 0.64 -7.38
CA PHE A 485 18.96 0.45 -6.64
C PHE A 485 18.86 0.56 -5.11
N ASP A 486 17.79 1.14 -4.55
CA ASP A 486 17.75 1.39 -3.11
C ASP A 486 17.58 0.08 -2.31
N PRO A 487 18.53 -0.31 -1.46
CA PRO A 487 18.45 -1.55 -0.67
C PRO A 487 17.35 -1.51 0.40
N ARG A 488 16.90 -0.32 0.83
CA ARG A 488 15.85 -0.18 1.86
C ARG A 488 14.50 -0.72 1.39
N LEU A 489 14.31 -0.85 0.06
CA LEU A 489 13.12 -1.46 -0.53
C LEU A 489 13.13 -2.99 -0.47
N ASP A 490 14.23 -3.65 -0.11
CA ASP A 490 14.37 -5.10 -0.20
C ASP A 490 13.31 -5.88 0.59
N ALA A 491 12.76 -5.29 1.65
CA ALA A 491 11.69 -5.87 2.47
C ALA A 491 10.27 -5.60 1.94
N TYR A 492 10.12 -4.88 0.83
CA TYR A 492 8.86 -4.29 0.34
C TYR A 492 8.56 -4.70 -1.11
N ASN A 493 8.60 -5.99 -1.41
CA ASN A 493 8.42 -6.47 -2.78
C ASN A 493 6.99 -6.23 -3.30
N GLY A 494 6.84 -5.82 -4.57
CA GLY A 494 5.55 -5.62 -5.23
C GLY A 494 4.82 -4.31 -4.89
N VAL A 495 5.46 -3.40 -4.16
CA VAL A 495 4.87 -2.11 -3.77
C VAL A 495 4.84 -1.10 -4.91
N TYR A 496 4.02 -0.06 -4.71
CA TYR A 496 3.95 1.11 -5.55
C TYR A 496 4.74 2.27 -4.95
N LEU A 497 5.44 3.00 -5.80
CA LEU A 497 6.33 4.09 -5.40
C LEU A 497 5.92 5.40 -6.04
N GLU A 498 6.02 6.47 -5.26
CA GLU A 498 5.78 7.83 -5.70
C GLU A 498 6.71 8.79 -4.96
N ASN A 499 7.24 9.80 -5.64
CA ASN A 499 8.13 10.79 -5.02
C ASN A 499 9.34 10.17 -4.29
N GLY A 500 9.91 9.10 -4.85
CA GLY A 500 11.00 8.34 -4.25
C GLY A 500 10.62 7.57 -2.98
N ASN A 501 9.33 7.37 -2.71
CA ASN A 501 8.85 6.79 -1.46
C ASN A 501 7.73 5.74 -1.68
N LEU A 502 7.46 4.88 -0.68
CA LEU A 502 6.29 4.01 -0.63
C LEU A 502 5.01 4.85 -0.70
N SER A 503 4.07 4.46 -1.55
CA SER A 503 2.78 5.13 -1.69
C SER A 503 1.64 4.12 -1.63
N ASP A 504 0.58 4.49 -0.92
CA ASP A 504 -0.71 3.80 -0.85
C ASP A 504 -1.79 4.51 -1.68
N ASP A 505 -1.43 5.53 -2.46
CA ASP A 505 -2.33 6.25 -3.37
C ASP A 505 -2.60 5.42 -4.64
N LEU A 506 -3.37 4.35 -4.44
CA LEU A 506 -3.79 3.41 -5.45
C LEU A 506 -5.31 3.26 -5.46
N GLN A 507 -5.89 3.22 -6.65
CA GLN A 507 -7.30 2.85 -6.80
C GLN A 507 -7.53 1.36 -6.48
N PRO A 508 -8.75 0.98 -6.05
CA PRO A 508 -9.11 -0.43 -5.84
C PRO A 508 -8.83 -1.32 -7.07
N THR A 509 -8.99 -0.79 -8.28
CA THR A 509 -8.69 -1.47 -9.55
C THR A 509 -7.21 -1.83 -9.73
N ALA A 510 -6.30 -1.16 -9.03
CA ALA A 510 -4.86 -1.44 -9.05
C ALA A 510 -4.39 -2.30 -7.87
N THR A 511 -5.29 -2.65 -6.94
CA THR A 511 -4.96 -3.41 -5.71
C THR A 511 -5.75 -4.70 -5.51
N ASN A 512 -6.78 -4.92 -6.33
CA ASN A 512 -7.63 -6.11 -6.26
C ASN A 512 -6.87 -7.38 -6.67
N ALA A 513 -6.77 -8.35 -5.76
CA ALA A 513 -6.08 -9.62 -5.99
C ALA A 513 -6.66 -10.43 -7.15
N ALA A 514 -7.98 -10.37 -7.39
CA ALA A 514 -8.60 -11.06 -8.51
C ALA A 514 -8.16 -10.48 -9.86
N ASP A 515 -7.88 -9.17 -9.91
CA ASP A 515 -7.48 -8.49 -11.14
C ASP A 515 -6.00 -8.74 -11.45
N VAL A 516 -5.16 -9.04 -10.45
CA VAL A 516 -3.78 -9.49 -10.62
C VAL A 516 -3.73 -10.79 -11.42
N GLU A 517 -4.48 -11.82 -11.00
CA GLU A 517 -4.51 -13.11 -11.70
C GLU A 517 -5.18 -13.01 -13.07
N LYS A 518 -6.28 -12.26 -13.20
CA LYS A 518 -6.94 -12.04 -14.50
C LYS A 518 -6.00 -11.35 -15.50
N LEU A 519 -5.26 -10.34 -15.07
CA LEU A 519 -4.32 -9.65 -15.95
C LEU A 519 -3.21 -10.57 -16.40
N TRP A 520 -2.67 -11.39 -15.50
CA TRP A 520 -1.63 -12.35 -15.84
C TRP A 520 -2.08 -13.30 -16.93
N HIS A 521 -3.23 -13.95 -16.75
CA HIS A 521 -3.78 -14.87 -17.74
C HIS A 521 -4.15 -14.19 -19.06
N LEU A 522 -4.77 -13.01 -19.00
CA LEU A 522 -5.05 -12.23 -20.21
C LEU A 522 -3.76 -11.88 -20.96
N SER A 523 -2.68 -11.57 -20.24
CA SER A 523 -1.40 -11.25 -20.85
C SER A 523 -0.78 -12.47 -21.53
N GLU A 524 -0.80 -13.64 -20.88
CA GLU A 524 -0.35 -14.93 -21.47
C GLU A 524 -1.15 -15.29 -22.73
N GLU A 525 -2.48 -15.12 -22.68
CA GLU A 525 -3.38 -15.34 -23.82
C GLU A 525 -3.03 -14.42 -24.99
N LEU A 526 -2.88 -13.12 -24.73
CA LEU A 526 -2.60 -12.11 -25.76
C LEU A 526 -1.21 -12.28 -26.40
N VAL A 527 -0.24 -12.82 -25.68
CA VAL A 527 1.11 -13.09 -26.24
C VAL A 527 1.26 -14.50 -26.80
N GLY A 528 0.26 -15.36 -26.59
CA GLY A 528 0.23 -16.74 -27.06
C GLY A 528 1.25 -17.67 -26.38
N GLN A 529 1.66 -17.36 -25.15
CA GLN A 529 2.56 -18.23 -24.36
C GLN A 529 2.46 -17.98 -22.86
N ASP A 530 2.71 -19.03 -22.08
CA ASP A 530 2.80 -18.96 -20.63
C ASP A 530 4.04 -18.17 -20.19
N PHE A 531 3.98 -17.64 -18.97
CA PHE A 531 5.10 -16.96 -18.35
C PHE A 531 6.17 -17.96 -17.86
N PHE A 532 7.43 -17.58 -18.01
CA PHE A 532 8.57 -18.36 -17.57
C PHE A 532 8.57 -18.48 -16.05
N HIS A 533 8.41 -19.70 -15.56
CA HIS A 533 8.29 -19.97 -14.13
C HIS A 533 9.61 -20.26 -13.44
#